data_AF-A0A2P2LRR7-F1
#
_entry.id   AF-A0A2P2LRR7-F1
#
_cell.length_a   1.000
_cell.length_b   1.000
_cell.length_c   1.000
_cell.angle_alpha   90.00
_cell.angle_beta   90.00
_cell.angle_gamma   90.00
#
_symmetry.space_group_name_H-M   'P 1'
#
loop_
_entity.id
_entity.type
_entity.pdbx_description
1 polymer ?
#
loop_
_entity_poly.entity_id
_entity_poly.type
_entity_poly.pdbx_seq_one_letter_code
_entity_poly.pdbx_strand_id
1 'polypeptide(L)'
;MYASTISQVSSEDESFSILTRCMCHNIFVSASLPSKGVFFLHCKQTALPVEEITKALVKKGYDVMTSGDAGRFVCNYVYYHSLWFAEQNGIKSLFVHVPLFLAINEDTQMQFAASLLEVLCSLYL
;
A
#
# COMPACT_ATOMS: atom_id res chain seq x y z
N MET A 1 25.09 -8.93 31.36
CA MET A 1 24.70 -7.51 31.54
C MET A 1 25.00 -6.82 30.21
N TYR A 2 24.06 -6.84 29.26
CA TYR A 2 23.04 -5.79 29.00
C TYR A 2 23.71 -4.43 28.77
N ALA A 3 23.46 -3.69 27.68
CA ALA A 3 22.39 -3.77 26.70
C ALA A 3 22.82 -3.14 25.36
N SER A 4 22.38 -3.74 24.26
CA SER A 4 22.39 -3.15 22.92
C SER A 4 21.20 -2.19 22.82
N THR A 5 21.47 -0.92 22.53
CA THR A 5 20.44 0.08 22.22
C THR A 5 19.88 -0.19 20.82
N ILE A 6 18.82 -0.98 20.74
CA ILE A 6 17.93 -1.01 19.59
C ILE A 6 16.91 0.11 19.83
N SER A 7 17.05 1.18 19.05
CA SER A 7 16.08 2.25 18.92
C SER A 7 14.71 1.66 18.61
N GLN A 8 13.79 1.84 19.56
CA GLN A 8 12.37 1.54 19.39
C GLN A 8 11.84 2.45 18.27
N VAL A 9 11.44 1.88 17.14
CA VAL A 9 10.56 2.56 16.18
C VAL A 9 9.16 2.49 16.77
N SER A 10 8.67 3.64 17.22
CA SER A 10 7.36 3.89 17.78
C SER A 10 6.27 3.64 16.73
N SER A 11 5.33 2.77 17.05
CA SER A 11 4.10 2.51 16.28
C SER A 11 3.17 3.73 16.14
N GLU A 12 3.51 4.86 16.76
CA GLU A 12 2.72 6.10 16.73
C GLU A 12 3.05 6.97 15.50
N ASP A 13 4.25 6.83 14.91
CA ASP A 13 4.67 7.62 13.73
C ASP A 13 3.99 7.16 12.43
N GLU A 14 3.68 5.86 12.33
CA GLU A 14 3.07 5.28 11.12
C GLU A 14 1.62 5.77 10.94
N SER A 15 0.87 5.90 12.03
CA SER A 15 -0.49 6.43 12.04
C SER A 15 -0.55 7.90 11.60
N PHE A 16 0.46 8.68 11.96
CA PHE A 16 0.56 10.09 11.56
C PHE A 16 0.94 10.23 10.07
N SER A 17 1.81 9.34 9.58
CA SER A 17 2.21 9.33 8.17
C SER A 17 1.05 9.01 7.21
N ILE A 18 0.12 8.14 7.62
CA ILE A 18 -1.10 7.79 6.86
C ILE A 18 -2.01 9.02 6.68
N LEU A 19 -2.01 9.94 7.64
CA LEU A 19 -2.93 11.09 7.62
C LEU A 19 -2.46 12.24 6.72
N THR A 20 -1.22 12.23 6.23
CA THR A 20 -0.65 13.36 5.47
C THR A 20 -0.09 13.00 4.09
N ARG A 21 -0.05 11.73 3.69
CA ARG A 21 0.60 11.28 2.44
C ARG A 21 -0.21 10.24 1.69
N CYS A 22 -0.09 10.25 0.36
CA CYS A 22 -0.66 9.20 -0.49
C CYS A 22 0.27 7.97 -0.50
N MET A 23 -0.22 6.79 -0.17
CA MET A 23 0.61 5.57 -0.10
C MET A 23 0.25 4.55 -1.19
N CYS A 24 1.26 4.03 -1.89
CA CYS A 24 1.14 2.93 -2.84
C CYS A 24 1.51 1.61 -2.13
N HIS A 25 0.63 0.61 -2.06
CA HIS A 25 0.86 -0.56 -1.18
C HIS A 25 1.64 -1.68 -1.85
N ASN A 26 2.63 -2.23 -1.13
CA ASN A 26 3.33 -3.46 -1.46
C ASN A 26 3.56 -4.28 -0.17
N ILE A 27 2.97 -5.49 -0.07
CA ILE A 27 2.96 -6.49 1.03
C ILE A 27 1.60 -6.60 1.78
N PHE A 28 1.13 -7.84 2.01
CA PHE A 28 0.26 -8.16 3.15
C PHE A 28 0.40 -9.60 3.67
N VAL A 29 0.36 -9.73 5.01
CA VAL A 29 0.39 -10.96 5.82
C VAL A 29 -1.01 -11.25 6.39
N SER A 30 -1.69 -12.28 5.87
CA SER A 30 -2.96 -12.76 6.45
C SER A 30 -2.74 -13.96 7.36
N ALA A 31 -3.12 -13.83 8.64
CA ALA A 31 -3.15 -14.94 9.59
C ALA A 31 -4.55 -15.57 9.61
N SER A 32 -4.66 -16.83 9.18
CA SER A 32 -5.81 -17.68 9.48
C SER A 32 -5.42 -18.69 10.56
N LEU A 33 -6.29 -18.90 11.56
CA LEU A 33 -6.16 -19.99 12.54
C LEU A 33 -6.70 -21.29 11.93
N PRO A 34 -5.88 -22.33 11.71
CA PRO A 34 -6.38 -23.69 11.70
C PRO A 34 -6.02 -24.38 13.01
N SER A 35 -6.97 -25.17 13.50
CA SER A 35 -6.71 -26.20 14.49
C SER A 35 -5.50 -27.05 14.08
N LYS A 36 -4.43 -26.98 14.89
CA LYS A 36 -3.25 -27.85 14.87
C LYS A 36 -2.34 -27.73 13.64
N GLY A 37 -1.36 -26.84 13.76
CA GLY A 37 0.05 -27.11 13.39
C GLY A 37 0.38 -27.32 11.92
N VAL A 38 0.43 -26.24 11.13
CA VAL A 38 1.51 -25.77 10.22
C VAL A 38 1.07 -24.37 9.77
N PHE A 39 1.89 -23.33 10.01
CA PHE A 39 1.58 -21.96 9.59
C PHE A 39 1.85 -21.82 8.08
N PHE A 40 0.81 -21.82 7.25
CA PHE A 40 0.88 -21.34 5.87
C PHE A 40 0.46 -19.87 5.84
N LEU A 41 1.42 -18.97 5.71
CA LEU A 41 1.18 -17.55 5.52
C LEU A 41 0.86 -17.31 4.03
N HIS A 42 -0.42 -17.25 3.66
CA HIS A 42 -0.79 -17.06 2.26
C HIS A 42 -0.73 -15.57 1.90
N CYS A 43 0.48 -15.09 1.61
CA CYS A 43 0.74 -13.70 1.22
C CYS A 43 0.47 -13.49 -0.27
N LYS A 44 -0.17 -12.37 -0.61
CA LYS A 44 -0.38 -11.93 -2.00
C LYS A 44 0.23 -10.55 -2.18
N GLN A 45 0.87 -10.33 -3.32
CA GLN A 45 1.48 -9.07 -3.70
C GLN A 45 0.97 -8.67 -5.08
N THR A 46 0.95 -7.36 -5.34
CA THR A 46 0.63 -6.87 -6.68
C THR A 46 1.74 -7.22 -7.66
N ALA A 47 1.38 -7.49 -8.92
CA ALA A 47 2.33 -7.67 -10.01
C ALA A 47 2.78 -6.32 -10.64
N LEU A 48 2.29 -5.19 -10.10
CA LEU A 48 2.65 -3.85 -10.54
C LEU A 48 4.02 -3.44 -9.94
N PRO A 49 4.88 -2.71 -10.68
CA PRO A 49 6.15 -2.20 -10.18
C PRO A 49 5.90 -0.95 -9.32
N VAL A 50 5.46 -1.16 -8.07
CA VAL A 50 5.03 -0.09 -7.15
C VAL A 50 6.14 0.93 -6.91
N GLU A 51 7.39 0.50 -6.86
CA GLU A 51 8.55 1.37 -6.68
C GLU A 51 8.77 2.29 -7.88
N GLU A 52 8.51 1.82 -9.10
CA GLU A 52 8.61 2.64 -10.32
C GLU A 52 7.46 3.64 -10.40
N ILE A 53 6.24 3.20 -10.07
CA ILE A 53 5.05 4.05 -9.99
C ILE A 53 5.29 5.19 -8.98
N THR A 54 5.78 4.85 -7.79
CA THR A 54 6.07 5.81 -6.72
C THR A 54 7.12 6.82 -7.18
N LYS A 55 8.22 6.37 -7.79
CA LYS A 55 9.26 7.26 -8.34
C LYS A 55 8.70 8.20 -9.40
N ALA A 56 7.82 7.73 -10.28
CA ALA A 56 7.21 8.55 -11.32
C ALA A 56 6.27 9.62 -10.72
N LEU A 57 5.50 9.28 -9.68
CA LEU A 57 4.63 10.21 -8.97
C LEU A 57 5.40 11.26 -8.15
N VAL A 58 6.51 10.86 -7.50
CA VAL A 58 7.43 11.81 -6.84
C VAL A 58 7.99 12.81 -7.85
N LYS A 59 8.39 12.35 -9.05
CA LYS A 59 8.86 13.25 -10.13
C LYS A 59 7.78 14.22 -10.61
N LYS A 60 6.50 13.86 -10.52
CA LYS A 60 5.36 14.73 -10.81
C LYS A 60 5.05 15.72 -9.66
N GLY A 61 5.75 15.63 -8.52
CA GLY A 61 5.63 16.56 -7.39
C GLY A 61 4.74 16.06 -6.26
N TYR A 62 4.29 14.80 -6.29
CA TYR A 62 3.47 14.24 -5.21
C TYR A 62 4.33 13.68 -4.07
N ASP A 63 3.92 13.94 -2.83
CA ASP A 63 4.52 13.32 -1.64
C ASP A 63 3.89 11.94 -1.42
N VAL A 64 4.52 10.92 -2.03
CA VAL A 64 4.05 9.53 -2.02
C VAL A 64 5.12 8.58 -1.51
N MET A 65 4.68 7.49 -0.89
CA MET A 65 5.57 6.42 -0.44
C MET A 65 4.97 5.04 -0.62
N THR A 66 5.83 4.03 -0.64
CA THR A 66 5.38 2.63 -0.62
C THR A 66 5.06 2.20 0.81
N SER A 67 3.92 1.52 1.02
CA SER A 67 3.55 0.96 2.33
C SER A 67 3.64 -0.57 2.35
N GLY A 68 4.17 -1.12 3.44
CA GLY A 68 4.28 -2.56 3.71
C GLY A 68 3.04 -3.20 4.34
N ASP A 69 2.06 -2.40 4.76
CA ASP A 69 0.87 -2.84 5.48
C ASP A 69 -0.36 -2.09 4.95
N ALA A 70 -1.36 -2.84 4.47
CA ALA A 70 -2.66 -2.29 4.05
C ALA A 70 -3.64 -2.11 5.23
N GLY A 71 -3.15 -2.26 6.45
CA GLY A 71 -3.90 -2.22 7.69
C GLY A 71 -4.62 -3.52 8.00
N ARG A 72 -5.42 -3.52 9.06
CA ARG A 72 -6.13 -4.72 9.56
C ARG A 72 -7.66 -4.64 9.44
N PHE A 73 -8.15 -3.63 8.73
CA PHE A 73 -9.59 -3.34 8.58
C PHE A 73 -10.07 -3.70 7.17
N VAL A 74 -11.19 -3.10 6.75
CA VAL A 74 -11.84 -3.39 5.45
C VAL A 74 -10.92 -3.20 4.24
N CYS A 75 -9.99 -2.25 4.31
CA CYS A 75 -9.05 -1.92 3.23
C CYS A 75 -8.23 -3.14 2.82
N ASN A 76 -7.64 -3.81 3.80
CA ASN A 76 -6.84 -4.99 3.56
C ASN A 76 -7.67 -6.20 3.09
N TYR A 77 -8.88 -6.38 3.64
CA TYR A 77 -9.79 -7.43 3.16
C TYR A 77 -10.11 -7.25 1.67
N VAL A 78 -10.51 -6.03 1.28
CA VAL A 78 -10.79 -5.68 -0.12
C VAL A 78 -9.55 -5.85 -0.98
N TYR A 79 -8.38 -5.41 -0.52
CA TYR A 79 -7.14 -5.54 -1.28
C TYR A 79 -6.74 -7.00 -1.50
N TYR A 80 -6.78 -7.83 -0.46
CA TYR A 80 -6.49 -9.26 -0.55
C TYR A 80 -7.39 -9.96 -1.58
N HIS A 81 -8.70 -9.71 -1.51
CA HIS A 81 -9.64 -10.29 -2.47
C HIS A 81 -9.45 -9.76 -3.89
N SER A 82 -9.08 -8.49 -4.04
CA SER A 82 -8.77 -7.90 -5.35
C SER A 82 -7.51 -8.53 -5.96
N LEU A 83 -6.46 -8.77 -5.17
CA LEU A 83 -5.25 -9.47 -5.60
C LEU A 83 -5.53 -10.93 -5.98
N TRP A 84 -6.31 -11.63 -5.17
CA TRP A 84 -6.71 -13.00 -5.47
C TRP A 84 -7.49 -13.08 -6.78
N PHE A 85 -8.50 -12.22 -6.96
CA PHE A 85 -9.25 -12.14 -8.21
C PHE A 85 -8.35 -11.78 -9.40
N ALA A 86 -7.40 -10.85 -9.20
CA ALA A 86 -6.51 -10.41 -10.25
C ALA A 86 -5.61 -11.53 -10.79
N GLU A 87 -5.04 -12.33 -9.88
CA GLU A 87 -4.24 -13.51 -10.22
C GLU A 87 -5.05 -14.54 -11.03
N GLN A 88 -6.30 -14.81 -10.63
CA GLN A 88 -7.15 -15.79 -11.32
C GLN A 88 -7.59 -15.33 -12.72
N ASN A 89 -7.65 -14.02 -12.97
CA ASN A 89 -8.19 -13.44 -14.21
C ASN A 89 -7.12 -12.79 -15.10
N GLY A 90 -5.84 -12.87 -14.72
CA GLY A 90 -4.75 -12.24 -15.48
C GLY A 90 -4.81 -10.71 -15.55
N ILE A 91 -5.51 -10.07 -14.60
CA ILE A 91 -5.55 -8.60 -14.46
C ILE A 91 -4.58 -8.15 -13.36
N LYS A 92 -4.40 -6.83 -13.22
CA LYS A 92 -3.53 -6.24 -12.20
C LYS A 92 -4.38 -5.45 -11.19
N SER A 93 -3.98 -5.46 -9.93
CA SER A 93 -4.69 -4.78 -8.84
C SER A 93 -3.71 -3.94 -8.03
N LEU A 94 -4.09 -2.70 -7.72
CA LEU A 94 -3.34 -1.77 -6.88
C LEU A 94 -4.26 -1.23 -5.80
N PHE A 95 -3.73 -1.04 -4.59
CA PHE A 95 -4.43 -0.33 -3.53
C PHE A 95 -3.65 0.91 -3.11
N VAL A 96 -4.37 2.02 -2.96
CA VAL A 96 -3.79 3.32 -2.64
C VAL A 96 -4.54 3.91 -1.45
N HIS A 97 -3.80 4.29 -0.41
CA HIS A 97 -4.36 5.10 0.67
C HIS A 97 -4.22 6.56 0.29
N VAL A 98 -5.32 7.30 0.44
CA VAL A 98 -5.35 8.75 0.35
C VAL A 98 -5.75 9.29 1.73
N PRO A 99 -5.13 10.40 2.17
CA PRO A 99 -5.46 11.00 3.46
C PRO A 99 -6.83 11.68 3.40
N LEU A 100 -7.30 12.17 4.56
CA LEU A 100 -8.54 12.94 4.63
C LEU A 100 -8.43 14.26 3.85
N PHE A 101 -9.56 14.78 3.36
CA PHE A 101 -9.61 16.05 2.62
C PHE A 101 -9.13 17.27 3.42
N LEU A 102 -9.12 17.18 4.75
CA LEU A 102 -8.55 18.20 5.62
C LEU A 102 -7.02 18.30 5.50
N ALA A 103 -6.34 17.19 5.24
CA ALA A 103 -4.89 17.14 5.11
C ALA A 103 -4.44 17.44 3.67
N ILE A 104 -5.14 16.88 2.69
CA ILE A 104 -4.94 17.17 1.26
C ILE A 104 -6.29 17.39 0.62
N ASN A 105 -6.53 18.58 0.05
CA ASN A 105 -7.82 18.91 -0.54
C ASN A 105 -8.22 17.99 -1.70
N GLU A 106 -9.52 17.91 -1.95
CA GLU A 106 -10.12 17.02 -2.96
C GLU A 106 -9.55 17.25 -4.37
N ASP A 107 -9.37 18.50 -4.80
CA ASP A 107 -8.83 18.82 -6.13
C ASP A 107 -7.44 18.21 -6.34
N THR A 108 -6.59 18.28 -5.32
CA THR A 108 -5.24 17.71 -5.34
C THR A 108 -5.29 16.18 -5.37
N GLN A 109 -6.20 15.57 -4.62
CA GLN A 109 -6.41 14.12 -4.64
C GLN A 109 -6.94 13.63 -6.00
N MET A 110 -7.81 14.41 -6.64
CA MET A 110 -8.33 14.13 -7.98
C MET A 110 -7.23 14.22 -9.05
N GLN A 111 -6.40 15.26 -8.98
CA GLN A 111 -5.23 15.40 -9.86
C GLN A 111 -4.22 14.27 -9.63
N PHE A 112 -4.03 13.85 -8.38
CA PHE A 112 -3.21 12.70 -8.04
C PHE A 112 -3.76 11.40 -8.66
N ALA A 113 -5.05 11.14 -8.56
CA ALA A 113 -5.68 9.96 -9.16
C ALA A 113 -5.51 9.94 -10.69
N ALA A 114 -5.70 11.09 -11.36
CA ALA A 114 -5.45 11.22 -12.79
C ALA A 114 -3.98 10.94 -13.14
N SER A 115 -3.04 11.56 -12.42
CA SER A 115 -1.60 11.34 -12.62
C SER A 115 -1.16 9.89 -12.37
N LEU A 116 -1.77 9.21 -11.39
CA LEU A 116 -1.54 7.79 -11.14
C LEU A 116 -1.97 6.95 -12.33
N LEU A 117 -3.15 7.21 -12.89
CA LEU A 117 -3.63 6.51 -14.09
C LEU A 117 -2.73 6.78 -15.30
N GLU A 118 -2.26 8.02 -15.50
CA GLU A 118 -1.30 8.34 -16.55
C GLU A 118 0.02 7.55 -16.42
N VAL A 119 0.55 7.45 -15.19
CA VAL A 119 1.76 6.67 -14.91
C VAL A 119 1.52 5.18 -15.19
N LEU A 120 0.39 4.63 -14.75
CA LEU A 120 0.03 3.24 -15.01
C LEU A 120 -0.13 2.96 -16.52
N CYS A 121 -0.77 3.87 -17.25
CA CYS A 121 -0.87 3.79 -18.70
C CYS A 121 0.51 3.81 -19.35
N SER A 122 1.41 4.70 -18.92
CA SER A 122 2.76 4.82 -19.50
C SER A 122 3.66 3.59 -19.26
N LEU A 123 3.32 2.73 -18.30
CA LEU A 123 4.06 1.49 -18.00
C LEU A 123 3.53 0.29 -18.79
N TYR A 124 2.32 0.36 -19.34
CA TYR A 124 1.62 -0.78 -19.93
C TYR A 124 1.02 -0.53 -21.33
N LEU A 125 1.14 0.68 -21.84
CA LEU A 125 0.88 1.07 -23.24
C LEU A 125 2.19 1.52 -23.88
#